data_AF-A0A6J8EA43-F1
#
_entry.id   AF-A0A6J8EA43-F1
#
_cell.length_a   1.000
_cell.length_b   1.000
_cell.length_c   1.000
_cell.angle_alpha   90.00
_cell.angle_beta   90.00
_cell.angle_gamma   90.00
#
_symmetry.space_group_name_H-M   'P 1'
#
loop_
_entity.id
_entity.type
_entity.pdbx_description
1 polymer ?
#
loop_
_entity_poly.entity_id
_entity_poly.type
_entity_poly.pdbx_seq_one_letter_code
_entity_poly.pdbx_strand_id
1 'polypeptide(L)'
;MFNNFWTKAVFVREPRERILSSFLDKGLNKASMMQFCRRPAVKSFSEFLKLIKQCKEPHWSSQVRLPRYFYKNTMIGKMPDIYTFTQKLLTKIGAWNDTIKDWLHSKEQWERSRHHATNAREKLFQYYNDTKTQDIIFEMFADDYEVFKFDKKYFNFNKYL
;
A
#
# COMPACT_ATOMS: atom_id res chain seq x y z
N MET A 1 -23.18 0.28 -18.86
CA MET A 1 -22.42 -0.98 -18.97
C MET A 1 -20.96 -0.64 -19.22
N PHE A 2 -20.03 -1.16 -18.42
CA PHE A 2 -18.60 -1.02 -18.74
C PHE A 2 -18.26 -1.95 -19.90
N ASN A 3 -17.55 -1.42 -20.89
CA ASN A 3 -17.15 -2.15 -22.08
C ASN A 3 -16.08 -3.22 -21.73
N ASN A 4 -16.29 -4.48 -22.14
CA ASN A 4 -15.40 -5.62 -21.82
C ASN A 4 -14.06 -5.60 -22.59
N PHE A 5 -13.80 -4.61 -23.45
CA PHE A 5 -12.54 -4.54 -24.20
C PHE A 5 -11.33 -4.11 -23.36
N TRP A 6 -11.52 -3.53 -22.18
CA TRP A 6 -10.41 -3.02 -21.37
C TRP A 6 -9.91 -4.04 -20.34
N THR A 7 -8.60 -4.31 -20.36
CA THR A 7 -7.94 -5.03 -19.25
C THR A 7 -7.79 -4.08 -18.06
N LYS A 8 -8.41 -4.43 -16.94
CA LYS A 8 -8.29 -3.69 -15.69
C LYS A 8 -7.23 -4.34 -14.81
N ALA A 9 -6.34 -3.53 -14.26
CA ALA A 9 -5.38 -3.95 -13.26
C ALA A 9 -5.28 -2.90 -12.14
N VAL A 10 -5.06 -3.35 -10.91
CA VAL A 10 -4.81 -2.48 -9.76
C VAL A 10 -3.74 -3.10 -8.87
N PHE A 11 -2.91 -2.24 -8.27
CA PHE A 11 -1.97 -2.64 -7.25
C PHE A 11 -2.49 -2.24 -5.88
N VAL A 12 -2.45 -3.19 -4.95
CA VAL A 12 -2.75 -2.95 -3.53
C VAL A 12 -1.48 -3.10 -2.71
N ARG A 13 -1.38 -2.29 -1.65
CA ARG A 13 -0.27 -2.33 -0.70
C ARG A 13 -0.77 -2.85 0.64
N GLU A 14 0.10 -3.55 1.37
CA GLU A 14 -0.21 -4.01 2.72
C GLU A 14 -0.60 -2.80 3.60
N PRO A 15 -1.70 -2.87 4.39
CA PRO A 15 -2.23 -1.70 5.09
C PRO A 15 -1.24 -0.98 6.01
N ARG A 16 -0.44 -1.70 6.81
CA ARG A 16 0.56 -1.07 7.70
C ARG A 16 1.61 -0.32 6.91
N GLU A 17 2.11 -0.93 5.84
CA GLU A 17 3.13 -0.32 4.96
C GLU A 17 2.59 0.93 4.27
N ARG A 18 1.34 0.89 3.79
CA ARG A 18 0.67 2.02 3.15
C ARG A 18 0.45 3.18 4.12
N ILE A 19 -0.05 2.90 5.33
CA ILE A 19 -0.32 3.93 6.33
C ILE A 19 0.97 4.54 6.85
N LEU A 20 2.00 3.75 7.09
CA LEU A 20 3.30 4.28 7.48
C LEU A 20 3.92 5.12 6.37
N SER A 21 3.84 4.69 5.11
CA SER A 21 4.27 5.51 3.98
C SER A 21 3.51 6.84 3.92
N SER A 22 2.20 6.84 4.22
CA SER A 22 1.39 8.06 4.25
C SER A 22 1.79 8.99 5.40
N PHE A 23 2.12 8.45 6.57
CA PHE A 23 2.64 9.23 7.68
C PHE A 23 3.98 9.91 7.32
N LEU A 24 4.92 9.13 6.80
CA LEU A 24 6.28 9.61 6.47
C LEU A 24 6.27 10.67 5.36
N ASP A 25 5.37 10.54 4.39
CA ASP A 25 5.25 11.46 3.25
C ASP A 25 4.35 12.68 3.55
N LYS A 26 3.22 12.45 4.21
CA LYS A 26 2.15 13.46 4.38
C LYS A 26 1.98 13.87 5.83
N GLY A 27 1.94 12.92 6.77
CA GLY A 27 1.71 13.18 8.19
C GLY A 27 2.67 14.19 8.81
N LEU A 28 3.94 14.11 8.42
CA LEU A 28 5.02 14.99 8.88
C LEU A 28 5.09 16.32 8.12
N ASN A 29 4.37 16.46 7.00
CA ASN A 29 4.40 17.65 6.15
C ASN A 29 3.20 18.57 6.43
N LYS A 30 3.48 19.80 6.88
CA LYS A 30 2.43 20.77 7.22
C LYS A 30 1.53 21.13 6.04
N ALA A 31 2.10 21.33 4.85
CA ALA A 31 1.33 21.67 3.66
C ALA A 31 0.38 20.53 3.27
N SER A 32 0.89 19.28 3.25
CA SER A 32 0.08 18.09 2.99
C SER A 32 -1.04 17.93 4.01
N MET A 33 -0.75 18.03 5.31
CA MET A 33 -1.78 17.88 6.35
C MET A 33 -2.84 18.99 6.31
N MET A 34 -2.45 20.21 5.98
CA MET A 34 -3.40 21.30 5.77
C MET A 34 -4.28 21.07 4.55
N GLN A 35 -3.71 20.58 3.44
CA GLN A 35 -4.45 20.26 2.23
C GLN A 35 -5.48 19.13 2.45
N PHE A 36 -5.05 18.03 3.07
CA PHE A 36 -5.84 16.79 3.14
C PHE A 36 -6.77 16.71 4.35
N CYS A 37 -6.34 17.24 5.51
CA CYS A 37 -7.12 17.19 6.75
C CYS A 37 -7.51 18.54 7.33
N ARG A 38 -7.01 19.67 6.77
CA ARG A 38 -7.15 21.00 7.38
C ARG A 38 -6.62 21.03 8.82
N ARG A 39 -5.51 20.34 9.07
CA ARG A 39 -4.86 20.21 10.38
C ARG A 39 -3.35 20.42 10.24
N PRO A 40 -2.64 20.85 11.30
CA PRO A 40 -1.18 20.93 11.27
C PRO A 40 -0.56 19.53 11.09
N ALA A 41 0.74 19.51 10.74
CA ALA A 41 1.52 18.28 10.78
C ALA A 41 1.49 17.66 12.18
N VAL A 42 1.44 16.34 12.21
CA VAL A 42 1.53 15.57 13.46
C VAL A 42 2.99 15.32 13.82
N LYS A 43 3.29 15.15 15.11
CA LYS A 43 4.67 14.94 15.60
C LYS A 43 5.01 13.47 15.77
N SER A 44 4.01 12.60 15.86
CA SER A 44 4.20 11.17 16.06
C SER A 44 3.24 10.33 15.24
N PHE A 45 3.60 9.06 15.05
CA PHE A 45 2.75 8.10 14.35
C PHE A 45 1.46 7.80 15.13
N SER A 46 1.51 7.77 16.46
CA SER A 46 0.30 7.62 17.29
C SER A 46 -0.68 8.78 17.11
N GLU A 47 -0.18 10.02 17.07
CA GLU A 47 -1.01 11.19 16.75
C GLU A 47 -1.60 11.10 15.35
N PHE A 48 -0.82 10.63 14.38
CA PHE A 48 -1.31 10.37 13.02
C PHE A 48 -2.50 9.41 13.01
N LEU A 49 -2.37 8.25 13.67
CA LEU A 49 -3.43 7.25 13.75
C LEU A 49 -4.71 7.79 14.38
N LYS A 50 -4.60 8.57 15.47
CA LYS A 50 -5.75 9.24 16.09
C LYS A 50 -6.44 10.21 15.12
N LEU A 51 -5.64 10.96 14.37
CA LEU A 51 -6.14 11.95 13.42
C LEU A 51 -6.85 11.29 12.23
N ILE A 52 -6.27 10.27 11.61
CA ILE A 52 -6.85 9.63 10.41
C ILE A 52 -8.14 8.84 10.70
N LYS A 53 -8.44 8.53 11.97
CA LYS A 53 -9.76 8.01 12.38
C LYS A 53 -10.87 9.05 12.20
N GLN A 54 -10.55 10.34 12.29
CA GLN A 54 -11.51 11.44 12.21
C GLN A 54 -11.46 12.15 10.85
N CYS A 55 -10.31 12.11 10.19
CA CYS A 55 -10.10 12.73 8.88
C CYS A 55 -10.32 11.72 7.75
N LYS A 56 -11.45 11.81 7.04
CA LYS A 56 -11.75 10.91 5.91
C LYS A 56 -11.00 11.38 4.65
N GLU A 57 -10.01 10.63 4.21
CA GLU A 57 -9.25 10.98 3.01
C GLU A 57 -8.70 9.74 2.26
N PRO A 58 -8.74 9.74 0.91
CA PRO A 58 -8.26 8.65 0.06
C PRO A 58 -6.93 7.97 0.43
N HIS A 59 -5.90 8.71 0.80
CA HIS A 59 -4.57 8.18 1.07
C HIS A 59 -4.52 7.23 2.27
N TRP A 60 -5.41 7.38 3.25
CA TRP A 60 -5.46 6.52 4.45
C TRP A 60 -6.82 5.89 4.76
N SER A 61 -7.82 5.95 3.86
CA SER A 61 -8.99 5.06 4.00
C SER A 61 -8.77 3.72 3.28
N SER A 62 -9.60 2.72 3.55
CA SER A 62 -9.52 1.36 2.98
C SER A 62 -9.38 1.35 1.45
N GLN A 63 -8.63 0.37 0.93
CA GLN A 63 -8.47 0.11 -0.50
C GLN A 63 -9.65 -0.66 -1.10
N VAL A 64 -10.48 -1.31 -0.25
CA VAL A 64 -11.72 -2.01 -0.64
C VAL A 64 -12.83 -1.05 -1.09
N ARG A 65 -12.65 0.26 -0.91
CA ARG A 65 -13.65 1.28 -1.28
C ARG A 65 -14.05 1.29 -2.75
N LEU A 66 -13.28 0.65 -3.64
CA LEU A 66 -13.65 0.62 -5.05
C LEU A 66 -14.96 -0.20 -5.16
N PRO A 67 -15.93 0.26 -5.97
CA PRO A 67 -17.19 -0.47 -6.10
C PRO A 67 -16.96 -1.94 -6.47
N ARG A 68 -17.79 -2.87 -5.96
CA ARG A 68 -17.62 -4.31 -6.22
C ARG A 68 -17.51 -4.67 -7.70
N TYR A 69 -18.23 -3.94 -8.57
CA TYR A 69 -18.14 -4.12 -10.02
C TYR A 69 -16.74 -3.82 -10.59
N PHE A 70 -15.96 -2.96 -9.92
CA PHE A 70 -14.59 -2.66 -10.30
C PHE A 70 -13.75 -3.92 -10.19
N TYR A 71 -13.88 -4.70 -9.12
CA TYR A 71 -13.08 -5.91 -8.91
C TYR A 71 -13.45 -7.07 -9.86
N LYS A 72 -14.67 -7.09 -10.41
CA LYS A 72 -15.06 -8.08 -11.43
C LYS A 72 -14.14 -7.94 -12.65
N ASN A 73 -13.46 -9.03 -13.03
CA ASN A 73 -12.52 -9.09 -14.16
C ASN A 73 -11.30 -8.16 -14.02
N THR A 74 -10.94 -7.73 -12.81
CA THR A 74 -9.73 -6.93 -12.55
C THR A 74 -8.60 -7.81 -12.05
N MET A 75 -7.42 -7.65 -12.64
CA MET A 75 -6.20 -8.25 -12.10
C MET A 75 -5.76 -7.44 -10.87
N ILE A 76 -5.62 -8.09 -9.73
CA ILE A 76 -5.23 -7.42 -8.47
C ILE A 76 -3.83 -7.90 -8.10
N GLY A 77 -2.87 -6.99 -8.16
CA GLY A 77 -1.47 -7.23 -7.79
C GLY A 77 -1.16 -6.71 -6.40
N LYS A 78 -0.22 -7.35 -5.71
CA LYS A 78 0.32 -6.86 -4.43
C LYS A 78 1.64 -6.14 -4.68
N MET A 79 1.89 -5.01 -4.01
CA MET A 79 3.14 -4.24 -4.15
C MET A 79 4.44 -5.07 -3.96
N PRO A 80 4.52 -6.02 -3.00
CA PRO A 80 5.68 -6.90 -2.89
C PRO A 80 5.99 -7.69 -4.18
N ASP A 81 4.94 -8.05 -4.93
CA ASP A 81 4.99 -8.91 -6.13
C ASP A 81 4.87 -8.11 -7.43
N ILE A 82 5.11 -6.78 -7.37
CA ILE A 82 4.83 -5.86 -8.48
C ILE A 82 5.48 -6.31 -9.80
N TYR A 83 6.73 -6.80 -9.76
CA TYR A 83 7.43 -7.25 -10.96
C TYR A 83 6.72 -8.45 -11.61
N THR A 84 6.50 -9.51 -10.84
CA THR A 84 5.84 -10.73 -11.33
C THR A 84 4.41 -10.45 -11.80
N PHE A 85 3.70 -9.55 -11.13
CA PHE A 85 2.38 -9.14 -11.55
C PHE A 85 2.42 -8.32 -12.85
N THR A 86 3.33 -7.36 -12.97
CA THR A 86 3.53 -6.55 -14.19
C THR A 86 3.85 -7.44 -15.38
N GLN A 87 4.75 -8.43 -15.21
CA GLN A 87 5.02 -9.43 -16.24
C GLN A 87 3.74 -10.16 -16.68
N LYS A 88 2.97 -10.70 -15.73
CA LYS A 88 1.69 -11.40 -16.04
C LYS A 88 0.69 -10.50 -16.77
N LEU A 89 0.58 -9.23 -16.37
CA LEU A 89 -0.29 -8.25 -17.00
C LEU A 89 0.14 -7.98 -18.45
N LEU A 90 1.42 -7.72 -18.67
CA LEU A 90 1.98 -7.42 -19.99
C LEU A 90 1.86 -8.63 -20.92
N THR A 91 2.10 -9.84 -20.42
CA THR A 91 1.86 -11.07 -21.19
C THR A 91 0.40 -11.19 -21.61
N LYS A 92 -0.54 -10.94 -20.70
CA LYS A 92 -1.98 -11.04 -20.98
C LYS A 92 -2.44 -10.10 -22.11
N ILE A 93 -1.88 -8.90 -22.19
CA ILE A 93 -2.24 -7.92 -23.21
C ILE A 93 -1.36 -8.02 -24.48
N GLY A 94 -0.48 -9.02 -24.58
CA GLY A 94 0.41 -9.21 -25.72
C GLY A 94 1.57 -8.22 -25.81
N ALA A 95 1.87 -7.48 -24.73
CA ALA A 95 2.92 -6.47 -24.68
C ALA A 95 4.25 -6.99 -24.12
N TRP A 96 4.31 -8.23 -23.63
CA TRP A 96 5.55 -8.82 -23.10
C TRP A 96 6.47 -9.31 -24.23
N ASN A 97 7.36 -8.43 -24.71
CA ASN A 97 8.34 -8.69 -25.76
C ASN A 97 9.77 -8.36 -25.30
N ASP A 98 10.77 -8.57 -26.16
CA ASP A 98 12.17 -8.40 -25.79
C ASP A 98 12.52 -6.94 -25.45
N THR A 99 11.97 -5.96 -26.17
CA THR A 99 12.13 -4.53 -25.84
C THR A 99 11.65 -4.20 -24.42
N ILE A 100 10.51 -4.75 -24.01
CA ILE A 100 9.96 -4.54 -22.66
C ILE A 100 10.76 -5.28 -21.60
N LYS A 101 11.25 -6.49 -21.90
CA LYS A 101 12.14 -7.24 -21.00
C LYS A 101 13.44 -6.46 -20.75
N ASP A 102 14.02 -5.89 -21.80
CA ASP A 102 15.25 -5.09 -21.71
C ASP A 102 15.03 -3.82 -20.88
N TRP A 103 13.89 -3.16 -21.07
CA TRP A 103 13.51 -1.96 -20.32
C TRP A 103 13.23 -2.23 -18.84
N LEU A 104 12.50 -3.30 -18.52
CA LEU A 104 12.17 -3.66 -17.13
C LEU A 104 13.35 -4.31 -16.40
N HIS A 105 14.41 -4.69 -17.12
CA HIS A 105 15.56 -5.40 -16.61
C HIS A 105 15.19 -6.76 -15.95
N SER A 106 16.19 -7.44 -15.38
CA SER A 106 15.93 -8.63 -14.57
C SER A 106 15.12 -8.26 -13.32
N LYS A 107 14.44 -9.24 -12.71
CA LYS A 107 13.73 -9.04 -11.44
C LYS A 107 14.66 -8.44 -10.39
N GLU A 108 15.88 -8.94 -10.28
CA GLU A 108 16.88 -8.49 -9.31
C GLU A 108 17.27 -7.03 -9.55
N GLN A 109 17.46 -6.63 -10.82
CA GLN A 109 17.76 -5.26 -11.19
C GLN A 109 16.59 -4.31 -10.90
N TRP A 110 15.37 -4.73 -11.23
CA TRP A 110 14.14 -4.00 -10.88
C TRP A 110 14.01 -3.82 -9.37
N GLU A 111 14.24 -4.88 -8.60
CA GLU A 111 14.13 -4.81 -7.15
C GLU A 111 15.18 -3.87 -6.53
N ARG A 112 16.38 -3.80 -7.10
CA ARG A 112 17.44 -2.85 -6.71
C ARG A 112 17.13 -1.40 -7.10
N SER A 113 16.45 -1.18 -8.23
CA SER A 113 16.09 0.17 -8.69
C SER A 113 14.88 0.76 -7.95
N ARG A 114 14.17 -0.05 -7.15
CA ARG A 114 13.08 0.41 -6.28
C ARG A 114 13.61 1.25 -5.13
N HIS A 115 13.91 2.52 -5.40
CA HIS A 115 14.02 3.53 -4.35
C HIS A 115 12.62 3.99 -3.95
N HIS A 116 12.08 3.40 -2.88
CA HIS A 116 10.85 3.89 -2.29
C HIS A 116 11.14 5.21 -1.55
N ALA A 117 10.45 6.29 -1.92
CA ALA A 117 10.64 7.62 -1.34
C ALA A 117 10.61 7.64 0.20
N THR A 118 9.83 6.76 0.83
CA THR A 118 9.65 6.72 2.29
C THR A 118 10.43 5.60 2.99
N ASN A 119 10.83 4.55 2.26
CA ASN A 119 11.38 3.31 2.83
C ASN A 119 10.52 2.74 3.98
N ALA A 120 9.18 2.78 3.81
CA ALA A 120 8.24 2.47 4.88
C ALA A 120 8.31 1.01 5.33
N ARG A 121 8.60 0.08 4.42
CA ARG A 121 8.61 -1.36 4.72
C ARG A 121 9.70 -1.71 5.74
N GLU A 122 10.87 -1.14 5.55
CA GLU A 122 12.07 -1.29 6.36
C GLU A 122 11.89 -0.64 7.75
N LYS A 123 11.01 0.37 7.82
CA LYS A 123 10.68 1.10 9.05
C LYS A 123 9.49 0.51 9.80
N LEU A 124 8.82 -0.53 9.29
CA LEU A 124 7.62 -1.09 9.95
C LEU A 124 7.89 -1.45 11.42
N PHE A 125 9.02 -2.08 11.70
CA PHE A 125 9.39 -2.48 13.06
C PHE A 125 9.55 -1.28 14.02
N GLN A 126 10.03 -0.13 13.53
CA GLN A 126 10.21 1.07 14.36
C GLN A 126 8.86 1.68 14.80
N TYR A 127 7.85 1.60 13.95
CA TYR A 127 6.57 2.32 14.15
C TYR A 127 5.43 1.44 14.62
N TYR A 128 5.50 0.13 14.38
CA TYR A 128 4.50 -0.84 14.82
C TYR A 128 5.03 -1.69 15.97
N ASN A 129 5.74 -1.03 16.90
CA ASN A 129 6.47 -1.73 17.94
C ASN A 129 5.64 -2.12 19.17
N ASP A 130 4.38 -1.78 19.17
CA ASP A 130 3.45 -2.14 20.21
C ASP A 130 2.19 -2.79 19.61
N THR A 131 1.59 -3.69 20.37
CA THR A 131 0.38 -4.42 19.96
C THR A 131 -0.78 -3.48 19.70
N LYS A 132 -0.92 -2.41 20.50
CA LYS A 132 -2.04 -1.46 20.39
C LYS A 132 -2.04 -0.72 19.05
N THR A 133 -0.88 -0.28 18.58
CA THR A 133 -0.74 0.35 17.26
C THR A 133 -1.07 -0.64 16.14
N GLN A 134 -0.65 -1.90 16.27
CA GLN A 134 -0.97 -2.95 15.29
C GLN A 134 -2.47 -3.26 15.26
N ASP A 135 -3.11 -3.37 16.43
CA ASP A 135 -4.55 -3.63 16.58
C ASP A 135 -5.37 -2.52 15.94
N ILE A 136 -4.99 -1.25 16.13
CA ILE A 136 -5.66 -0.11 15.48
C ILE A 136 -5.67 -0.27 13.96
N ILE A 137 -4.56 -0.69 13.34
CA ILE A 137 -4.52 -0.91 11.89
C ILE A 137 -5.33 -2.14 11.48
N PHE A 138 -5.22 -3.25 12.22
CA PHE A 138 -5.99 -4.45 11.90
C PHE A 138 -7.49 -4.24 11.99
N GLU A 139 -7.95 -3.40 12.92
CA GLU A 139 -9.34 -2.99 13.04
C GLU A 139 -9.73 -2.04 11.90
N MET A 140 -8.99 -0.93 11.70
CA MET A 140 -9.32 0.09 10.71
C MET A 140 -9.33 -0.43 9.27
N PHE A 141 -8.54 -1.46 8.97
CA PHE A 141 -8.36 -2.01 7.62
C PHE A 141 -8.72 -3.49 7.53
N ALA A 142 -9.59 -3.99 8.41
CA ALA A 142 -10.02 -5.40 8.44
C ALA A 142 -10.44 -5.91 7.04
N ASP A 143 -11.24 -5.11 6.32
CA ASP A 143 -11.70 -5.43 4.97
C ASP A 143 -10.54 -5.58 3.97
N ASP A 144 -9.52 -4.72 4.03
CA ASP A 144 -8.35 -4.83 3.15
C ASP A 144 -7.63 -6.17 3.38
N TYR A 145 -7.48 -6.58 4.65
CA TYR A 145 -6.89 -7.88 4.99
C TYR A 145 -7.72 -9.04 4.46
N GLU A 146 -9.04 -8.97 4.60
CA GLU A 146 -9.94 -10.05 4.18
C GLU A 146 -10.06 -10.16 2.65
N VAL A 147 -10.30 -9.05 1.97
CA VAL A 147 -10.56 -9.00 0.52
C VAL A 147 -9.29 -9.29 -0.27
N PHE A 148 -8.15 -8.69 0.13
CA PHE A 148 -6.89 -8.86 -0.59
C PHE A 148 -6.01 -9.98 -0.01
N LYS A 149 -6.50 -10.72 0.99
CA LYS A 149 -5.81 -11.85 1.63
C LYS A 149 -4.41 -11.45 2.09
N PHE A 150 -4.33 -10.37 2.86
CA PHE A 150 -3.07 -10.00 3.52
C PHE A 150 -2.92 -10.77 4.83
N ASP A 151 -1.68 -11.08 5.21
CA ASP A 151 -1.38 -11.76 6.45
C ASP A 151 -1.47 -10.80 7.64
N LYS A 152 -2.31 -11.15 8.63
CA LYS A 152 -2.30 -10.50 9.95
C LYS A 152 -1.20 -11.12 10.82
N LYS A 153 0.05 -10.72 10.57
CA LYS A 153 1.21 -11.14 11.39
C LYS A 153 1.62 -10.00 12.30
N TYR A 154 1.52 -10.22 13.62
CA TYR A 154 2.10 -9.29 14.58
C TYR A 154 3.62 -9.27 14.46
N PHE A 155 4.21 -8.09 14.50
CA PHE A 155 5.64 -7.95 14.76
C PHE A 155 5.87 -8.33 16.22
N ASN A 156 6.57 -9.46 16.44
CA ASN A 156 6.83 -9.99 17.77
C ASN A 156 8.18 -9.49 18.29
N PHE A 157 8.15 -8.73 19.38
CA PHE A 157 9.31 -8.08 19.99
C PHE A 157 10.29 -9.07 20.62
N ASN A 158 9.79 -10.20 21.10
CA ASN A 158 10.57 -11.18 21.85
C ASN A 158 11.42 -12.12 20.98
N LYS A 159 11.43 -11.92 19.65
CA LYS A 159 12.23 -12.76 18.74
C LYS A 159 13.60 -12.15 18.40
N TYR A 160 13.87 -10.93 18.84
CA TYR A 160 15.07 -10.15 18.48
C TYR A 160 15.77 -9.53 19.70
N LEU A 161 15.36 -9.93 20.91
CA LEU A 161 16.07 -9.73 22.18
C LEU A 161 16.51 -11.10 22.67
#